data_AF-A0AAV3XUJ1-F1
#
_entry.id   AF-A0AAV3XUJ1-F1
#
_cell.length_a   1.000
_cell.length_b   1.000
_cell.length_c   1.000
_cell.angle_alpha   90.00
_cell.angle_beta   90.00
_cell.angle_gamma   90.00
#
_symmetry.space_group_name_H-M   'P 1'
#
loop_
_entity.id
_entity.type
_entity.pdbx_description
1 polymer ?
#
loop_
_entity_poly.entity_id
_entity_poly.type
_entity_poly.pdbx_seq_one_letter_code
_entity_poly.pdbx_strand_id
1 'polypeptide(L)'
;MSHINLRNIIRNGFFPLRRRTNLQDGATPHTSNESLTWLRQRFPDRLISRRCDPEWAPHLPGLNPPDFYLWGYLKDNVYINNLQTIPDLKAVITQKIRQIPREECVRIIGNFARRLQVCLQRGGGHIEHILERQ
;
A
#
# COMPACT_ATOMS: atom_id res chain seq x y z
N MET A 1 -7.79 12.11 15.79
CA MET A 1 -6.34 12.13 15.48
C MET A 1 -6.02 11.62 14.07
N SER A 2 -6.70 10.58 13.55
CA SER A 2 -6.50 10.02 12.19
C SER A 2 -6.56 11.05 11.04
N HIS A 3 -7.47 12.01 11.11
CA HIS A 3 -7.68 13.05 10.08
C HIS A 3 -6.50 13.98 9.82
N ILE A 4 -5.73 14.29 10.86
CA ILE A 4 -4.64 15.28 10.76
C ILE A 4 -3.48 14.66 9.98
N ASN A 5 -3.17 13.40 10.26
CA ASN A 5 -2.08 12.67 9.60
C ASN A 5 -2.34 12.48 8.09
N LEU A 6 -3.58 12.19 7.70
CA LEU A 6 -3.95 12.05 6.28
C LEU A 6 -3.87 13.37 5.51
N ARG A 7 -4.27 14.48 6.12
CA ARG A 7 -4.09 15.82 5.53
C ARG A 7 -2.62 16.17 5.36
N ASN A 8 -1.77 15.78 6.31
CA ASN A 8 -0.33 15.99 6.22
C ASN A 8 0.32 15.18 5.10
N ILE A 9 -0.10 13.92 4.89
CA ILE A 9 0.37 13.08 3.78
C ILE A 9 0.06 13.74 2.42
N ILE A 10 -1.15 14.27 2.24
CA ILE A 10 -1.53 15.01 1.01
C ILE A 10 -0.73 16.32 0.89
N ARG A 11 -0.74 17.14 1.95
CA ARG A 11 -0.15 18.48 1.95
C ARG A 11 1.36 18.44 1.71
N ASN A 12 2.05 17.47 2.31
CA ASN A 12 3.49 17.31 2.17
C ASN A 12 3.88 16.62 0.84
N GLY A 13 2.91 16.33 -0.03
CA GLY A 13 3.17 15.80 -1.37
C GLY A 13 3.78 14.40 -1.37
N PHE A 14 3.52 13.61 -0.32
CA PHE A 14 3.95 12.22 -0.21
C PHE A 14 3.11 11.34 -1.14
N PHE A 15 3.38 11.51 -2.44
CA PHE A 15 2.76 10.73 -3.50
C PHE A 15 3.77 9.73 -4.04
N PRO A 16 3.45 8.42 -4.01
CA PRO A 16 4.37 7.39 -4.44
C PRO A 16 4.83 7.50 -5.91
N LEU A 17 4.15 8.30 -6.74
CA LEU A 17 4.54 8.59 -8.12
C LEU A 17 5.57 9.73 -8.28
N ARG A 18 5.68 10.67 -7.34
CA ARG A 18 6.57 11.85 -7.47
C ARG A 18 7.95 11.66 -6.85
N ARG A 19 8.06 10.85 -5.80
CA ARG A 19 9.31 10.48 -5.13
C ARG A 19 9.23 9.03 -4.68
N ARG A 20 10.33 8.28 -4.78
CA ARG A 20 10.43 6.91 -4.22
C ARG A 20 10.20 6.96 -2.72
N THR A 21 8.97 6.70 -2.30
CA THR A 21 8.49 6.73 -0.91
C THR A 21 8.21 5.31 -0.47
N ASN A 22 8.62 4.96 0.75
CA ASN A 22 8.27 3.70 1.37
C ASN A 22 7.02 3.89 2.24
N LEU A 23 6.02 3.05 2.03
CA LEU A 23 4.79 3.01 2.80
C LEU A 23 4.70 1.65 3.50
N GLN A 24 4.58 1.64 4.83
CA GLN A 24 4.33 0.44 5.63
C GLN A 24 3.10 0.62 6.52
N ASP A 25 2.40 -0.49 6.75
CA ASP A 25 1.33 -0.57 7.72
C ASP A 25 1.88 -0.57 9.16
N GLY A 26 0.97 -0.45 10.12
CA GLY A 26 1.31 -0.32 11.54
C GLY A 26 1.59 -1.64 12.27
N ALA A 27 1.87 -2.74 11.56
CA ALA A 27 2.11 -4.05 12.16
C ALA A 27 3.35 -4.03 13.07
N THR A 28 3.31 -4.78 14.18
CA THR A 28 4.37 -4.76 15.21
C THR A 28 5.77 -5.03 14.64
N PRO A 29 6.00 -6.03 13.77
CA PRO A 29 7.33 -6.26 13.19
C PRO A 29 7.83 -5.05 12.37
N HIS A 30 6.94 -4.38 11.63
CA HIS A 30 7.27 -3.26 10.76
C HIS A 30 7.56 -1.96 11.52
N THR A 31 7.21 -1.91 12.80
CA THR A 31 7.33 -0.72 13.67
C THR A 31 8.38 -0.90 14.77
N SER A 32 9.15 -1.98 14.70
CA SER A 32 10.30 -2.24 15.58
C SER A 32 11.36 -1.15 15.39
N ASN A 33 12.16 -0.90 16.44
CA ASN A 33 13.23 0.12 16.35
C ASN A 33 14.25 -0.26 15.27
N GLU A 34 14.57 -1.54 15.12
CA GLU A 34 15.50 -2.05 14.11
C GLU A 34 14.98 -1.78 12.69
N SER A 35 13.74 -2.19 12.41
CA SER A 35 13.11 -1.98 11.09
C SER A 35 13.00 -0.50 10.75
N LEU A 36 12.52 0.33 11.68
CA LEU A 36 12.38 1.77 11.45
C LEU A 36 13.74 2.47 11.29
N THR A 37 14.78 2.05 12.04
CA THR A 37 16.14 2.60 11.90
C THR A 37 16.68 2.33 10.50
N TRP A 38 16.57 1.08 10.04
CA TRP A 38 17.00 0.69 8.70
C TRP A 38 16.23 1.45 7.61
N LEU A 39 14.90 1.55 7.74
CA LEU A 39 14.06 2.23 6.76
C LEU A 39 14.33 3.73 6.69
N ARG A 40 14.53 4.41 7.84
CA ARG A 40 14.85 5.84 7.87
C ARG A 40 16.18 6.15 7.20
N GLN A 41 17.19 5.30 7.37
CA GLN A 41 18.47 5.45 6.67
C GLN A 41 18.31 5.32 5.15
N ARG A 42 17.45 4.42 4.68
CA ARG A 42 17.26 4.16 3.24
C ARG A 42 16.29 5.12 2.56
N PHE A 43 15.30 5.61 3.30
CA PHE A 43 14.23 6.49 2.83
C PHE A 43 14.12 7.74 3.73
N PRO A 44 15.18 8.57 3.81
CA PRO A 44 15.14 9.80 4.59
C PRO A 44 14.03 10.70 4.05
N ASP A 45 13.20 11.21 4.96
CA ASP A 45 12.02 12.06 4.71
C ASP A 45 11.03 11.48 3.69
N ARG A 46 11.09 10.15 3.48
CA ARG A 46 10.33 9.42 2.45
C ARG A 46 9.78 8.11 3.00
N LEU A 47 9.50 8.08 4.30
CA LEU A 47 8.95 6.93 5.01
C LEU A 47 7.62 7.33 5.65
N ILE A 48 6.56 6.63 5.24
CA ILE A 48 5.25 6.70 5.87
C ILE A 48 5.04 5.38 6.60
N SER A 49 5.01 5.45 7.93
CA SER A 49 4.79 4.29 8.79
C SER A 49 4.27 4.77 10.14
N ARG A 50 3.80 3.85 10.98
CA ARG A 50 3.45 4.17 12.37
C ARG A 50 4.74 4.56 13.12
N ARG A 51 4.67 5.53 14.05
CA ARG A 51 5.86 6.11 14.73
C ARG A 51 6.83 6.85 13.80
N CYS A 52 6.41 7.29 12.62
CA CYS A 52 7.17 8.16 11.72
C CYS A 52 6.40 9.48 11.47
N ASP A 53 7.03 10.48 10.85
CA ASP A 53 6.37 11.72 10.42
C ASP A 53 6.47 11.85 8.88
N PRO A 54 5.35 11.88 8.14
CA PRO A 54 3.97 11.77 8.63
C PRO A 54 3.61 10.34 9.10
N GLU A 55 2.84 10.25 10.17
CA GLU A 55 2.44 8.96 10.75
C GLU A 55 1.33 8.27 9.95
N TRP A 56 1.48 6.97 9.68
CA TRP A 56 0.38 6.18 9.13
C TRP A 56 -0.71 5.96 10.19
N ALA A 57 -1.94 6.42 9.91
CA ALA A 57 -3.02 6.27 10.90
C ALA A 57 -3.42 4.79 11.08
N PRO A 58 -3.64 4.34 12.32
CA PRO A 58 -4.15 3.00 12.58
C PRO A 58 -5.57 2.85 11.99
N HIS A 59 -5.88 1.66 11.48
CA HIS A 59 -7.17 1.31 10.89
C HIS A 59 -7.54 2.08 9.61
N LEU A 60 -6.59 2.27 8.70
CA LEU A 60 -6.86 2.65 7.31
C LEU A 60 -6.74 1.45 6.37
N PRO A 61 -7.67 0.48 6.44
CA PRO A 61 -7.68 -0.65 5.52
C PRO A 61 -7.96 -0.17 4.10
N GLY A 62 -7.24 -0.75 3.13
CA GLY A 62 -7.50 -0.52 1.71
C GLY A 62 -6.90 0.75 1.11
N LEU A 63 -5.96 1.41 1.79
CA LEU A 63 -5.18 2.52 1.19
C LEU A 63 -3.87 2.07 0.52
N ASN A 64 -3.21 1.01 1.00
CA ASN A 64 -1.98 0.53 0.38
C ASN A 64 -2.29 -0.27 -0.91
N PRO A 65 -1.53 -0.03 -2.00
CA PRO A 65 -1.69 -0.75 -3.27
C PRO A 65 -1.76 -2.29 -3.17
N PRO A 66 -1.00 -2.95 -2.28
CA PRO A 66 -1.10 -4.40 -2.16
C PRO A 66 -2.48 -4.89 -1.74
N ASP A 67 -3.13 -4.23 -0.76
CA ASP A 67 -4.37 -4.74 -0.17
C ASP A 67 -5.59 -4.49 -1.06
N PHE A 68 -5.67 -3.32 -1.72
CA PHE A 68 -6.83 -3.02 -2.57
C PHE A 68 -6.70 -3.58 -4.00
N TYR A 69 -5.52 -4.05 -4.40
CA TYR A 69 -5.27 -4.55 -5.75
C TYR A 69 -4.49 -5.86 -5.78
N LEU A 70 -3.22 -5.86 -5.36
CA LEU A 70 -2.29 -6.95 -5.66
C LEU A 70 -2.77 -8.30 -5.12
N TRP A 71 -3.21 -8.34 -3.87
CA TRP A 71 -3.63 -9.60 -3.24
C TRP A 71 -4.91 -10.14 -3.87
N GLY A 72 -5.86 -9.27 -4.24
CA GLY A 72 -7.06 -9.66 -5.00
C GLY A 72 -6.69 -10.18 -6.39
N TYR A 73 -5.86 -9.46 -7.13
CA TYR A 73 -5.36 -9.89 -8.44
C TYR A 73 -4.66 -11.25 -8.37
N LEU A 74 -3.73 -11.44 -7.43
CA LEU A 74 -3.02 -12.69 -7.28
C LEU A 74 -3.95 -13.83 -6.86
N LYS A 75 -4.89 -13.58 -5.94
CA LYS A 75 -5.89 -14.57 -5.55
C LYS A 75 -6.70 -15.05 -6.76
N ASP A 76 -7.18 -14.13 -7.59
CA ASP A 76 -8.00 -14.45 -8.76
C ASP A 76 -7.20 -15.14 -9.87
N ASN A 77 -5.87 -14.96 -9.93
CA ASN A 77 -5.04 -15.41 -11.04
C ASN A 77 -4.09 -16.58 -10.74
N VAL A 78 -3.71 -16.79 -9.48
CA VAL A 78 -2.76 -17.83 -9.07
C VAL A 78 -3.48 -19.15 -8.81
N TYR A 79 -4.67 -19.10 -8.21
CA TYR A 79 -5.44 -20.29 -7.82
C TYR A 79 -6.33 -20.86 -8.95
N ILE A 80 -6.18 -20.38 -10.19
CA ILE A 80 -6.90 -20.94 -11.35
C ILE A 80 -6.49 -22.39 -11.59
N ASN A 81 -5.21 -22.71 -11.35
CA ASN A 81 -4.68 -24.06 -11.48
C ASN A 81 -4.50 -24.67 -10.08
N ASN A 82 -4.77 -25.97 -9.94
CA ASN A 82 -4.60 -26.69 -8.67
C ASN A 82 -3.10 -26.94 -8.38
N LEU A 83 -2.38 -25.92 -7.94
CA LEU A 83 -0.96 -25.97 -7.62
C LEU A 83 -0.71 -26.87 -6.40
N GLN A 84 0.18 -27.86 -6.54
CA GLN A 84 0.43 -28.87 -5.50
C GLN A 84 1.66 -28.60 -4.63
N THR A 85 2.55 -27.71 -5.08
CA THR A 85 3.85 -27.50 -4.41
C THR A 85 4.17 -26.02 -4.18
N ILE A 86 4.96 -25.75 -3.14
CA ILE A 86 5.47 -24.41 -2.83
C ILE A 86 6.33 -23.84 -3.99
N PRO A 87 7.23 -24.61 -4.64
CA PRO A 87 7.96 -24.15 -5.82
C PRO A 87 7.04 -23.68 -6.95
N ASP A 88 6.00 -24.44 -7.29
CA ASP A 88 5.05 -24.08 -8.35
C ASP A 88 4.30 -22.79 -7.99
N LEU A 89 3.86 -22.68 -6.73
CA LEU A 89 3.20 -21.48 -6.22
C LEU A 89 4.10 -20.24 -6.37
N LYS A 90 5.38 -20.34 -5.97
CA LYS A 90 6.36 -19.25 -6.12
C LYS A 90 6.58 -18.88 -7.59
N ALA A 91 6.68 -19.88 -8.47
CA ALA A 91 6.87 -19.67 -9.90
C ALA A 91 5.68 -18.93 -10.53
N VAL A 92 4.45 -19.36 -10.23
CA VAL A 92 3.23 -18.74 -10.75
C VAL A 92 3.04 -17.34 -10.19
N ILE A 93 3.23 -17.10 -8.89
CA ILE A 93 3.18 -15.75 -8.31
C ILE A 93 4.19 -14.83 -9.03
N THR A 94 5.43 -15.29 -9.20
CA THR A 94 6.48 -14.50 -9.87
C THR A 94 6.09 -14.18 -11.32
N GLN A 95 5.56 -15.17 -12.05
CA GLN A 95 5.07 -14.97 -13.41
C GLN A 95 3.93 -13.96 -13.47
N LYS A 96 2.91 -14.09 -12.60
CA LYS A 96 1.75 -13.20 -12.58
C LYS A 96 2.11 -11.77 -12.21
N ILE A 97 3.06 -11.57 -11.29
CA ILE A 97 3.59 -10.23 -10.96
C ILE A 97 4.32 -9.62 -12.16
N ARG A 98 5.17 -10.40 -12.86
CA ARG A 98 5.89 -9.92 -14.05
C ARG A 98 4.97 -9.55 -15.22
N GLN A 99 3.78 -10.13 -15.26
CA GLN A 99 2.76 -9.83 -16.26
C GLN A 99 1.97 -8.55 -15.97
N ILE A 100 2.10 -7.95 -14.78
CA ILE A 100 1.45 -6.67 -14.47
C ILE A 100 2.16 -5.57 -15.28
N PRO A 101 1.48 -4.90 -16.23
CA PRO A 101 2.13 -3.90 -17.06
C PRO A 101 2.46 -2.65 -16.26
N ARG A 102 3.44 -1.87 -16.72
CA ARG A 102 3.90 -0.67 -16.01
C ARG A 102 2.79 0.36 -15.87
N GLU A 103 1.93 0.47 -16.88
CA GLU A 103 0.80 1.39 -16.96
C GLU A 103 -0.21 1.09 -15.86
N GLU A 104 -0.43 -0.20 -15.59
CA GLU A 104 -1.30 -0.68 -14.52
C GLU A 104 -0.72 -0.32 -13.15
N CYS A 105 0.58 -0.52 -12.93
CA CYS A 105 1.26 -0.04 -11.72
C CYS A 105 1.11 1.47 -11.52
N VAL A 106 1.29 2.28 -12.58
CA VAL A 106 1.10 3.74 -12.50
C VAL A 106 -0.34 4.09 -12.15
N ARG A 107 -1.32 3.40 -12.75
CA ARG A 107 -2.75 3.59 -12.47
C ARG A 107 -3.10 3.28 -11.02
N ILE A 108 -2.68 2.12 -10.51
CA ILE A 108 -2.91 1.67 -9.13
C ILE A 108 -2.30 2.65 -8.14
N ILE A 109 -1.03 3.02 -8.35
CA ILE A 109 -0.34 3.96 -7.46
C ILE A 109 -1.00 5.35 -7.54
N GLY A 110 -1.47 5.78 -8.71
CA GLY A 110 -2.25 7.02 -8.88
C GLY A 110 -3.59 6.98 -8.12
N ASN A 111 -4.21 5.81 -8.02
CA ASN A 111 -5.45 5.62 -7.27
C ASN A 111 -5.28 5.81 -5.75
N PHE A 112 -4.05 5.75 -5.23
CA PHE A 112 -3.74 6.06 -3.84
C PHE A 112 -4.25 7.46 -3.42
N ALA A 113 -3.98 8.48 -4.24
CA ALA A 113 -4.38 9.86 -3.95
C ALA A 113 -5.91 9.99 -3.88
N ARG A 114 -6.61 9.34 -4.81
CA ARG A 114 -8.08 9.33 -4.86
C ARG A 114 -8.67 8.62 -3.65
N ARG A 115 -8.16 7.43 -3.30
CA ARG A 115 -8.57 6.67 -2.12
C ARG A 115 -8.38 7.47 -0.83
N LEU A 116 -7.24 8.15 -0.71
CA LEU A 116 -6.93 9.01 0.44
C LEU A 116 -7.89 10.20 0.55
N GLN A 117 -8.25 10.83 -0.57
CA GLN A 117 -9.25 11.90 -0.61
C GLN A 117 -10.64 11.42 -0.19
N VAL A 118 -11.08 10.26 -0.69
CA VAL A 118 -12.39 9.68 -0.33
C VAL A 118 -12.43 9.31 1.16
N CYS A 119 -11.34 8.75 1.69
CA CYS A 119 -11.23 8.45 3.12
C CYS A 119 -11.32 9.73 3.98
N LEU A 120 -10.66 10.82 3.56
CA LEU A 120 -10.75 12.12 4.22
C LEU A 120 -12.17 12.70 4.23
N GLN A 121 -12.88 12.64 3.09
CA GLN A 121 -14.27 13.09 2.97
C GLN A 121 -15.21 12.32 3.91
N ARG A 122 -14.87 11.06 4.23
CA ARG A 122 -15.70 10.14 5.03
C ARG A 122 -15.35 10.06 6.51
N GLY A 123 -14.68 11.05 7.08
CA GLY A 123 -14.40 10.93 8.52
C GLY A 123 -13.30 9.90 8.84
N GLY A 124 -12.48 9.48 7.85
CA GLY A 124 -11.50 8.41 8.05
C GLY A 124 -12.11 7.01 8.09
N GLY A 125 -13.36 6.85 7.63
CA GLY A 125 -14.05 5.57 7.59
C GLY A 125 -13.62 4.65 6.44
N HIS A 126 -14.17 3.43 6.44
CA HIS A 126 -13.96 2.40 5.43
C HIS A 126 -14.38 2.85 4.02
N ILE A 127 -13.59 2.47 3.02
CA ILE A 127 -13.76 2.88 1.62
C ILE A 127 -13.78 1.70 0.63
N GLU A 128 -13.60 0.48 1.13
CA GLU A 128 -13.43 -0.74 0.34
C GLU A 128 -14.62 -0.93 -0.61
N HIS A 129 -15.85 -0.89 -0.08
CA HIS A 129 -17.10 -1.05 -0.83
C HIS A 129 -17.39 0.01 -1.90
N ILE A 130 -16.60 1.09 -1.97
CA ILE A 130 -16.84 2.22 -2.88
C ILE A 130 -15.91 2.15 -4.09
N LEU A 131 -14.73 1.56 -3.91
CA LEU A 131 -13.63 1.63 -4.88
C LEU A 131 -13.15 0.24 -5.29
N GLU A 132 -13.99 -0.79 -5.15
CA GLU A 132 -13.65 -2.15 -5.57
C GLU A 132 -13.31 -2.15 -7.07
N ARG A 133 -12.03 -2.40 -7.38
CA ARG A 133 -11.46 -2.62 -8.73
C ARG A 133 -11.25 -1.41 -9.66
N GLN A 134 -10.99 -0.21 -9.13
CA GLN A 134 -10.54 0.94 -9.96
C GLN A 134 -9.05 1.14 -10.12
#